data_AF-A0AAD6CHW6-F1
#
_entry.id   AF-A0AAD6CHW6-F1
#
_cell.length_a   1.000
_cell.length_b   1.000
_cell.length_c   1.000
_cell.angle_alpha   90.00
_cell.angle_beta   90.00
_cell.angle_gamma   90.00
#
_symmetry.space_group_name_H-M   'P 1'
#
loop_
_entity.id
_entity.type
_entity.pdbx_description
1 polymer ?
#
loop_
_entity_poly.entity_id
_entity_poly.type
_entity_poly.pdbx_seq_one_letter_code
_entity_poly.pdbx_strand_id
1 'polypeptide(L)'
;MFRLCSRVDREVTLEIRAPKESRKKALSLAEFRICLKVTLDIRGFSHPSDVLQTEVGDLILDPDFHGRVYLKGMRLPCSGSGLKQDQFAYNFLHGKVNRDRQILVDRDEEANMVRQILEAAIRKHRIAFLPIYVGLLRNSPDALDVESATHFLQSSTKLLIWQHLLGEAGDEKFFYNEASSAESITSIREVLERHPVKLPESLWTLLRSCSAIRTPEEEQIECFKTAEVCPVPKTSYTQTTHRAFIACIAILLEGRKIEVQVLTVADQWLD
;
A
#
# COMPACT_ATOMS: atom_id res chain seq x y z
N MET A 1 -37.79 -30.29 -22.37
CA MET A 1 -36.86 -31.25 -21.75
C MET A 1 -35.47 -30.93 -22.28
N PHE A 2 -34.62 -30.23 -21.52
CA PHE A 2 -33.29 -29.85 -21.99
C PHE A 2 -32.34 -31.04 -21.79
N ARG A 3 -31.81 -31.58 -22.90
CA ARG A 3 -30.69 -32.54 -22.86
C ARG A 3 -29.44 -31.76 -22.49
N LEU A 4 -28.90 -32.02 -21.30
CA LEU A 4 -27.54 -31.62 -20.94
C LEU A 4 -26.59 -32.44 -21.84
N CYS A 5 -26.07 -31.82 -22.90
CA CYS A 5 -25.02 -32.40 -23.71
C CYS A 5 -23.67 -32.14 -23.03
N SER A 6 -23.03 -33.21 -22.59
CA SER A 6 -21.75 -33.12 -21.92
C SER A 6 -20.67 -32.61 -22.88
N ARG A 7 -20.00 -31.53 -22.49
CA ARG A 7 -18.83 -31.01 -23.21
C ARG A 7 -17.58 -31.70 -22.68
N VAL A 8 -17.16 -32.78 -23.33
CA VAL A 8 -16.03 -33.62 -22.90
C VAL A 8 -14.70 -32.84 -22.79
N ASP A 9 -14.58 -31.69 -23.46
CA ASP A 9 -13.45 -30.75 -23.37
C ASP A 9 -13.48 -29.86 -22.11
N ARG A 10 -14.60 -29.84 -21.37
CA ARG A 10 -14.86 -28.94 -20.23
C ARG A 10 -15.48 -29.63 -19.02
N GLU A 11 -15.96 -30.84 -19.17
CA GLU A 11 -16.63 -31.64 -18.14
C GLU A 11 -15.82 -32.90 -17.89
N VAL A 12 -15.09 -32.90 -16.78
CA VAL A 12 -14.31 -34.06 -16.33
C VAL A 12 -15.06 -34.71 -15.18
N THR A 13 -15.39 -35.99 -15.33
CA THR A 13 -15.91 -36.82 -14.24
C THR A 13 -14.75 -37.60 -13.63
N LEU A 14 -14.46 -37.35 -12.35
CA LEU A 14 -13.45 -38.09 -11.59
C LEU A 14 -14.15 -39.12 -10.71
N GLU A 15 -13.85 -40.39 -10.92
CA GLU A 15 -14.30 -41.47 -10.04
C GLU A 15 -13.16 -41.88 -9.10
N ILE A 16 -13.33 -41.63 -7.81
CA ILE A 16 -12.36 -41.99 -6.77
C ILE A 16 -12.88 -43.22 -6.05
N ARG A 17 -12.19 -44.36 -6.19
CA ARG A 17 -12.52 -45.62 -5.50
C ARG A 17 -11.40 -46.02 -4.54
N ALA A 18 -11.78 -46.52 -3.36
CA ALA A 18 -10.82 -47.15 -2.45
C ALA A 18 -10.28 -48.46 -3.07
N PRO A 19 -9.00 -48.81 -2.84
CA PRO A 19 -8.46 -50.11 -3.22
C PRO A 19 -9.28 -51.24 -2.58
N LYS A 20 -9.39 -52.38 -3.28
CA LYS A 20 -10.22 -53.53 -2.83
C LYS A 20 -9.86 -54.01 -1.41
N GLU A 21 -8.61 -53.82 -1.01
CA GLU A 21 -8.03 -54.23 0.28
C GLU A 21 -8.34 -53.25 1.44
N SER A 22 -8.80 -52.03 1.16
CA SER A 22 -8.92 -50.92 2.12
C SER A 22 -10.35 -50.63 2.59
N ARG A 23 -11.33 -51.51 2.30
CA ARG A 23 -12.76 -51.32 2.63
C ARG A 23 -13.06 -51.10 4.12
N LYS A 24 -12.10 -51.34 5.03
CA LYS A 24 -12.25 -51.19 6.48
C LYS A 24 -12.18 -49.74 6.98
N LYS A 25 -11.81 -48.77 6.13
CA LYS A 25 -11.77 -47.33 6.45
C LYS A 25 -12.44 -46.54 5.30
N ALA A 26 -13.75 -46.73 5.12
CA ALA A 26 -14.50 -45.96 4.15
C ALA A 26 -14.62 -44.50 4.62
N LEU A 27 -14.16 -43.56 3.79
CA LEU A 27 -14.35 -42.13 4.01
C LEU A 27 -15.85 -41.82 3.92
N SER A 28 -16.41 -41.20 4.95
CA SER A 28 -17.80 -40.74 4.90
C SER A 28 -17.96 -39.62 3.87
N LEU A 29 -19.20 -39.43 3.38
CA LEU A 29 -19.51 -38.31 2.48
C LEU A 29 -19.18 -36.95 3.14
N ALA A 30 -19.35 -36.84 4.45
CA ALA A 30 -19.04 -35.62 5.20
C ALA A 30 -17.53 -35.34 5.22
N GLU A 31 -16.71 -36.35 5.53
CA GLU A 31 -15.25 -36.23 5.48
C GLU A 31 -14.76 -35.94 4.06
N PHE A 32 -15.36 -36.56 3.04
CA PHE A 32 -15.06 -36.26 1.64
C PHE A 32 -15.36 -34.81 1.28
N ARG A 33 -16.53 -34.28 1.68
CA ARG A 33 -16.88 -32.87 1.47
C ARG A 33 -15.91 -31.92 2.17
N ILE A 34 -15.39 -32.29 3.34
CA ILE A 34 -14.34 -31.52 4.03
C ILE A 34 -13.04 -31.54 3.20
N CYS A 35 -12.67 -32.69 2.62
CA CYS A 35 -11.50 -32.77 1.73
C CYS A 35 -11.63 -31.88 0.50
N LEU A 36 -12.84 -31.74 -0.07
CA LEU A 36 -13.07 -30.86 -1.22
C LEU A 36 -12.85 -29.38 -0.88
N LYS A 37 -13.01 -28.98 0.40
CA LYS A 37 -12.77 -27.60 0.86
C LYS A 37 -11.30 -27.20 0.92
N VAL A 38 -10.38 -28.13 0.69
CA VAL A 38 -8.92 -27.89 0.75
C VAL A 38 -8.42 -27.18 -0.51
N THR A 39 -9.19 -27.17 -1.61
CA THR A 39 -8.77 -26.59 -2.89
C THR A 39 -9.62 -25.40 -3.32
N LEU A 40 -9.01 -24.40 -3.94
CA LEU A 40 -9.69 -23.21 -4.48
C LEU A 40 -10.50 -23.45 -5.75
N ASP A 41 -10.19 -24.53 -6.47
CA ASP A 41 -10.64 -24.71 -7.85
C ASP A 41 -11.99 -25.44 -7.97
N ILE A 42 -12.48 -26.03 -6.87
CA ILE A 42 -13.76 -26.74 -6.86
C ILE A 42 -14.89 -25.75 -6.51
N ARG A 43 -15.53 -25.25 -7.57
CA ARG A 43 -16.72 -24.39 -7.48
C ARG A 43 -17.84 -25.06 -6.67
N GLY A 44 -18.51 -24.27 -5.85
CA GLY A 44 -19.60 -24.71 -4.97
C GLY A 44 -19.16 -25.32 -3.64
N PHE A 45 -17.86 -25.47 -3.40
CA PHE A 45 -17.32 -25.94 -2.11
C PHE A 45 -16.41 -24.93 -1.43
N SER A 46 -15.43 -24.40 -2.16
CA SER A 46 -14.35 -23.56 -1.60
C SER A 46 -13.76 -22.61 -2.62
N HIS A 47 -14.59 -22.13 -3.55
CA HIS A 47 -14.17 -21.12 -4.51
C HIS A 47 -14.47 -19.73 -3.94
N PRO A 48 -13.47 -18.86 -3.79
CA PRO A 48 -13.65 -17.49 -3.33
C PRO A 48 -14.51 -16.67 -4.31
N SER A 49 -15.27 -15.72 -3.79
CA SER A 49 -16.11 -14.83 -4.62
C SER A 49 -15.31 -13.73 -5.32
N ASP A 50 -14.17 -13.34 -4.75
CA ASP A 50 -13.33 -12.25 -5.26
C ASP A 50 -11.85 -12.64 -5.30
N VAL A 51 -11.32 -12.73 -6.52
CA VAL A 51 -9.93 -13.13 -6.80
C VAL A 51 -9.33 -12.22 -7.85
N LEU A 52 -8.21 -11.60 -7.50
CA LEU A 52 -7.37 -10.85 -8.40
C LEU A 52 -6.23 -11.73 -8.88
N GLN A 53 -6.40 -12.31 -10.06
CA GLN A 53 -5.37 -13.15 -10.67
C GLN A 53 -4.22 -12.32 -11.22
N THR A 54 -2.99 -12.70 -10.91
CA THR A 54 -1.75 -12.07 -11.40
C THR A 54 -0.82 -13.10 -12.04
N GLU A 55 0.22 -12.64 -12.71
CA GLU A 55 1.24 -13.48 -13.35
C GLU A 55 2.12 -14.27 -12.38
N VAL A 56 2.17 -13.86 -11.10
CA VAL A 56 3.02 -14.49 -10.06
C VAL A 56 2.22 -15.26 -9.00
N GLY A 57 0.90 -15.10 -8.97
CA GLY A 57 0.01 -15.61 -7.92
C GLY A 57 -1.36 -14.97 -7.97
N ASP A 58 -2.29 -15.46 -7.16
CA ASP A 58 -3.60 -14.85 -7.00
C ASP A 58 -3.71 -14.21 -5.63
N LEU A 59 -4.30 -13.01 -5.61
CA LEU A 59 -4.73 -12.35 -4.39
C LEU A 59 -6.22 -12.60 -4.21
N ILE A 60 -6.63 -13.03 -3.01
CA ILE A 60 -8.00 -13.37 -2.67
C ILE A 60 -8.49 -12.33 -1.66
N LEU A 61 -9.51 -11.56 -2.07
CA LEU A 61 -10.11 -10.50 -1.26
C LEU A 61 -11.34 -10.95 -0.48
N ASP A 62 -11.74 -12.22 -0.65
CA ASP A 62 -12.88 -12.81 0.04
C ASP A 62 -12.63 -12.93 1.56
N PRO A 63 -13.44 -12.26 2.41
CA PRO A 63 -13.31 -12.31 3.87
C PRO A 63 -13.34 -13.71 4.46
N ASP A 64 -14.07 -14.64 3.84
CA ASP A 64 -14.14 -16.02 4.30
C ASP A 64 -12.79 -16.75 4.14
N PHE A 65 -11.82 -16.15 3.46
CA PHE A 65 -10.52 -16.72 3.16
C PHE A 65 -9.35 -16.00 3.82
N HIS A 66 -9.55 -14.88 4.54
CA HIS A 66 -8.46 -14.12 5.17
C HIS A 66 -7.47 -15.00 5.96
N GLY A 67 -6.18 -14.66 5.89
CA GLY A 67 -5.11 -15.38 6.58
C GLY A 67 -4.80 -16.76 6.03
N ARG A 68 -5.38 -17.14 4.87
CA ARG A 68 -5.11 -18.43 4.23
C ARG A 68 -4.11 -18.29 3.11
N VAL A 69 -3.15 -19.20 3.10
CA VAL A 69 -2.18 -19.36 2.03
C VAL A 69 -2.45 -20.67 1.29
N TYR A 70 -2.40 -20.59 -0.03
CA TYR A 70 -2.58 -21.68 -0.96
C TYR A 70 -1.34 -21.79 -1.84
N LEU A 71 -1.01 -23.00 -2.27
CA LEU A 71 0.02 -23.27 -3.26
C LEU A 71 -0.61 -24.10 -4.37
N LYS A 72 -0.64 -23.55 -5.59
CA LYS A 72 -1.26 -24.20 -6.76
C LYS A 72 -2.70 -24.66 -6.47
N GLY A 73 -3.48 -23.77 -5.85
CA GLY A 73 -4.86 -24.03 -5.49
C GLY A 73 -5.05 -24.89 -4.24
N MET A 74 -4.00 -25.41 -3.61
CA MET A 74 -4.09 -26.28 -2.43
C MET A 74 -3.80 -25.50 -1.14
N ARG A 75 -4.72 -25.56 -0.18
CA ARG A 75 -4.56 -24.89 1.12
C ARG A 75 -3.38 -25.47 1.89
N LEU A 76 -2.53 -24.58 2.38
CA LEU A 76 -1.41 -24.94 3.24
C LEU A 76 -1.86 -24.90 4.71
N PRO A 77 -1.39 -25.85 5.54
CA PRO A 77 -1.61 -25.78 6.98
C PRO A 77 -0.91 -24.55 7.53
N CYS A 78 -1.65 -23.73 8.30
CA CYS A 78 -1.20 -22.44 8.81
C CYS A 78 0.13 -22.56 9.58
N SER A 79 1.12 -21.73 9.24
CA SER A 79 2.37 -21.56 10.01
C SER A 79 2.35 -20.34 10.94
N GLY A 80 1.28 -19.54 10.94
CA GLY A 80 1.19 -18.29 11.71
C GLY A 80 0.81 -18.49 13.18
N SER A 81 1.56 -17.86 14.09
CA SER A 81 1.18 -17.70 15.49
C SER A 81 -0.05 -16.80 15.60
N GLY A 82 -1.06 -17.23 16.36
CA GLY A 82 -2.43 -16.69 16.33
C GLY A 82 -2.67 -15.28 16.90
N LEU A 83 -1.74 -14.34 16.74
CA LEU A 83 -1.89 -12.96 17.24
C LEU A 83 -2.03 -11.89 16.15
N LYS A 84 -1.48 -12.11 14.95
CA LYS A 84 -1.67 -11.24 13.76
C LYS A 84 -2.06 -12.11 12.57
N GLN A 85 -2.99 -11.66 11.75
CA GLN A 85 -3.46 -12.38 10.56
C GLN A 85 -3.41 -11.46 9.35
N ASP A 86 -3.09 -12.04 8.20
CA ASP A 86 -3.24 -11.37 6.91
C ASP A 86 -4.71 -11.02 6.69
N GLN A 87 -4.95 -9.79 6.24
CA GLN A 87 -6.24 -9.30 5.79
C GLN A 87 -6.59 -9.82 4.39
N PHE A 88 -5.65 -10.43 3.69
CA PHE A 88 -5.92 -11.11 2.43
C PHE A 88 -5.60 -12.60 2.51
N ALA A 89 -6.01 -13.33 1.47
CA ALA A 89 -5.51 -14.66 1.19
C ALA A 89 -4.67 -14.68 -0.08
N TYR A 90 -3.76 -15.63 -0.15
CA TYR A 90 -2.78 -15.72 -1.23
C TYR A 90 -2.77 -17.11 -1.84
N ASN A 91 -2.74 -17.19 -3.17
CA ASN A 91 -2.46 -18.43 -3.89
C ASN A 91 -1.15 -18.30 -4.67
N PHE A 92 -0.12 -18.98 -4.20
CA PHE A 92 1.18 -19.00 -4.86
C PHE A 92 1.15 -19.96 -6.06
N LEU A 93 1.62 -19.50 -7.23
CA LEU A 93 1.79 -20.37 -8.41
C LEU A 93 3.04 -21.25 -8.31
N HIS A 94 4.03 -20.77 -7.54
CA HIS A 94 5.34 -21.40 -7.37
C HIS A 94 5.66 -21.55 -5.89
N GLY A 95 6.48 -22.53 -5.55
CA GLY A 95 6.84 -22.86 -4.17
C GLY A 95 7.16 -24.34 -4.00
N LYS A 96 7.90 -24.65 -2.94
CA LYS A 96 8.20 -26.03 -2.53
C LYS A 96 7.61 -26.27 -1.15
N VAL A 97 7.04 -27.46 -0.96
CA VAL A 97 6.51 -27.90 0.33
C VAL A 97 7.15 -29.22 0.73
N ASN A 98 7.28 -29.44 2.04
CA ASN A 98 7.73 -30.72 2.57
C ASN A 98 6.59 -31.76 2.56
N ARG A 99 6.87 -32.98 3.04
CA ARG A 99 5.87 -34.07 3.10
C ARG A 99 4.63 -33.69 3.91
N ASP A 100 4.80 -32.85 4.93
CA ASP A 100 3.73 -32.37 5.81
C ASP A 100 3.04 -31.12 5.27
N ARG A 101 3.30 -30.76 4.00
CA ARG A 101 2.74 -29.59 3.30
C ARG A 101 3.07 -28.26 3.96
N GLN A 102 4.09 -28.21 4.80
CA GLN A 102 4.64 -26.94 5.25
C GLN A 102 5.46 -26.34 4.12
N ILE A 103 5.33 -25.03 3.95
CA ILE A 103 6.18 -24.26 3.05
C ILE A 103 7.64 -24.49 3.46
N LEU A 104 8.49 -24.90 2.51
CA LEU A 104 9.94 -25.08 2.71
C LEU A 104 10.74 -23.77 2.57
N VAL A 105 10.01 -22.68 2.43
CA VAL A 105 10.51 -21.33 2.24
C VAL A 105 10.61 -20.68 3.61
N ASP A 106 11.69 -19.92 3.85
CA ASP A 106 11.80 -19.14 5.07
C ASP A 106 10.79 -17.97 5.07
N ARG A 107 10.67 -17.28 6.21
CA ARG A 107 9.70 -16.19 6.35
C ARG A 107 9.95 -15.03 5.39
N ASP A 108 11.21 -14.77 5.01
CA ASP A 108 11.56 -13.65 4.16
C ASP A 108 11.20 -13.94 2.69
N GLU A 109 11.41 -15.17 2.23
CA GLU A 109 11.02 -15.56 0.88
C GLU A 109 9.48 -15.71 0.76
N GLU A 110 8.76 -16.08 1.84
CA GLU A 110 7.28 -15.98 1.89
C GLU A 110 6.80 -14.53 1.80
N ALA A 111 7.35 -13.63 2.62
CA ALA A 111 7.03 -12.20 2.58
C ALA A 111 7.33 -11.59 1.19
N ASN A 112 8.41 -12.03 0.55
CA ASN A 112 8.75 -11.60 -0.81
C ASN A 112 7.75 -12.10 -1.86
N MET A 113 7.22 -13.33 -1.73
CA MET A 113 6.15 -13.83 -2.62
C MET A 113 4.85 -13.04 -2.44
N VAL A 114 4.45 -12.80 -1.18
CA VAL A 114 3.28 -11.97 -0.84
C VAL A 114 3.40 -10.59 -1.48
N ARG A 115 4.55 -9.93 -1.29
CA ARG A 115 4.81 -8.64 -1.93
C ARG A 115 4.64 -8.71 -3.44
N GLN A 116 5.26 -9.70 -4.10
CA GLN A 116 5.21 -9.78 -5.57
C GLN A 116 3.78 -9.85 -6.06
N ILE A 117 2.92 -10.61 -5.37
CA ILE A 117 1.49 -10.70 -5.68
C ILE A 117 0.80 -9.35 -5.46
N LEU A 118 1.04 -8.68 -4.34
CA LEU A 118 0.45 -7.37 -4.05
C LEU A 118 0.84 -6.33 -5.12
N GLU A 119 2.11 -6.24 -5.49
CA GLU A 119 2.59 -5.33 -6.52
C GLU A 119 2.02 -5.66 -7.90
N ALA A 120 1.96 -6.95 -8.25
CA ALA A 120 1.35 -7.40 -9.50
C ALA A 120 -0.15 -7.09 -9.53
N ALA A 121 -0.85 -7.26 -8.41
CA ALA A 121 -2.27 -6.92 -8.26
C ALA A 121 -2.49 -5.41 -8.42
N ILE A 122 -1.66 -4.56 -7.79
CA ILE A 122 -1.72 -3.11 -7.97
C ILE A 122 -1.45 -2.71 -9.42
N ARG A 123 -0.49 -3.36 -10.09
CA ARG A 123 -0.15 -3.04 -11.49
C ARG A 123 -1.26 -3.43 -12.45
N LYS A 124 -1.80 -4.64 -12.28
CA LYS A 124 -2.78 -5.24 -13.20
C LYS A 124 -4.22 -4.77 -12.94
N HIS A 125 -4.58 -4.60 -11.67
CA HIS A 125 -5.93 -4.28 -11.19
C HIS A 125 -5.97 -2.95 -10.44
N ARG A 126 -5.17 -1.96 -10.90
CA ARG A 126 -4.92 -0.69 -10.21
C ARG A 126 -6.18 -0.02 -9.66
N ILE A 127 -7.22 0.13 -10.49
CA ILE A 127 -8.44 0.87 -10.12
C ILE A 127 -9.20 0.15 -9.00
N ALA A 128 -9.26 -1.18 -9.04
CA ALA A 128 -10.00 -1.98 -8.07
C ALA A 128 -9.22 -2.16 -6.76
N PHE A 129 -7.91 -2.39 -6.83
CA PHE A 129 -7.14 -2.84 -5.67
C PHE A 129 -6.32 -1.76 -4.98
N LEU A 130 -5.80 -0.76 -5.70
CA LEU A 130 -4.98 0.29 -5.10
C LEU A 130 -5.71 1.02 -3.95
N PRO A 131 -6.99 1.42 -4.07
CA PRO A 131 -7.70 2.06 -2.96
C PRO A 131 -7.83 1.15 -1.73
N ILE A 132 -8.05 -0.15 -1.93
CA ILE A 132 -8.14 -1.14 -0.85
C ILE A 132 -6.81 -1.23 -0.11
N TYR A 133 -5.71 -1.35 -0.86
CA TYR A 133 -4.37 -1.46 -0.28
C TYR A 133 -3.93 -0.18 0.43
N VAL A 134 -4.23 0.99 -0.12
CA VAL A 134 -3.97 2.28 0.57
C VAL A 134 -4.82 2.43 1.82
N GLY A 135 -6.09 2.00 1.77
CA GLY A 135 -6.94 1.92 2.95
C GLY A 135 -6.36 1.03 4.04
N LEU A 136 -5.77 -0.11 3.67
CA LEU A 136 -5.10 -1.01 4.60
C LEU A 136 -3.87 -0.36 5.24
N LEU A 137 -3.00 0.27 4.44
CA LEU A 137 -1.82 1.02 4.94
C LEU A 137 -2.20 2.15 5.91
N ARG A 138 -3.33 2.81 5.67
CA ARG A 138 -3.80 3.94 6.49
C ARG A 138 -4.50 3.48 7.77
N ASN A 139 -5.31 2.42 7.71
CA ASN A 139 -6.24 2.05 8.79
C ASN A 139 -5.78 0.83 9.59
N SER A 140 -4.85 0.04 9.08
CA SER A 140 -4.35 -1.18 9.74
C SER A 140 -2.84 -1.36 9.50
N PRO A 141 -2.01 -0.40 9.97
CA PRO A 141 -0.56 -0.41 9.72
C PRO A 141 0.16 -1.62 10.32
N ASP A 142 -0.46 -2.32 11.27
CA ASP A 142 0.08 -3.52 11.92
C ASP A 142 -0.27 -4.84 11.21
N ALA A 143 -1.07 -4.81 10.14
CA ALA A 143 -1.45 -6.01 9.40
C ALA A 143 -0.24 -6.63 8.69
N LEU A 144 -0.19 -7.96 8.65
CA LEU A 144 0.95 -8.70 8.08
C LEU A 144 1.19 -8.37 6.60
N ASP A 145 0.12 -8.07 5.84
CA ASP A 145 0.19 -7.69 4.43
C ASP A 145 0.95 -6.38 4.18
N VAL A 146 1.09 -5.54 5.21
CA VAL A 146 1.74 -4.22 5.13
C VAL A 146 2.91 -4.04 6.07
N GLU A 147 3.11 -4.93 7.05
CA GLU A 147 4.17 -4.82 8.08
C GLU A 147 5.57 -4.68 7.45
N SER A 148 5.82 -5.37 6.33
CA SER A 148 7.11 -5.32 5.63
C SER A 148 7.11 -4.45 4.36
N ALA A 149 6.03 -3.68 4.13
CA ALA A 149 5.85 -2.89 2.90
C ALA A 149 6.97 -1.86 2.71
N THR A 150 7.43 -1.21 3.78
CA THR A 150 8.51 -0.21 3.75
C THR A 150 9.80 -0.77 3.15
N HIS A 151 10.16 -2.00 3.54
CA HIS A 151 11.42 -2.64 3.16
C HIS A 151 11.39 -3.22 1.75
N PHE A 152 10.27 -3.84 1.36
CA PHE A 152 10.26 -4.62 0.14
C PHE A 152 9.56 -3.96 -1.04
N LEU A 153 8.60 -3.03 -0.84
CA LEU A 153 7.88 -2.42 -1.96
C LEU A 153 8.83 -1.63 -2.89
N GLN A 154 8.65 -1.85 -4.19
CA GLN A 154 9.36 -1.13 -5.23
C GLN A 154 8.98 0.36 -5.26
N SER A 155 9.93 1.21 -5.63
CA SER A 155 9.72 2.67 -5.74
C SER A 155 8.58 3.03 -6.70
N SER A 156 8.39 2.27 -7.78
CA SER A 156 7.28 2.46 -8.71
C SER A 156 5.92 2.27 -8.03
N THR A 157 5.76 1.24 -7.19
CA THR A 157 4.54 1.00 -6.42
C THR A 157 4.33 2.08 -5.35
N LYS A 158 5.39 2.50 -4.67
CA LYS A 158 5.35 3.61 -3.70
C LYS A 158 4.87 4.91 -4.36
N LEU A 159 5.32 5.20 -5.59
CA LEU A 159 4.84 6.34 -6.37
C LEU A 159 3.36 6.23 -6.76
N LEU A 160 2.87 5.02 -7.09
CA LEU A 160 1.45 4.82 -7.36
C LEU A 160 0.57 5.10 -6.13
N ILE A 161 1.02 4.65 -4.95
CA ILE A 161 0.37 4.95 -3.66
C ILE A 161 0.36 6.47 -3.45
N TRP A 162 1.50 7.14 -3.64
CA TRP A 162 1.58 8.58 -3.50
C TRP A 162 0.64 9.34 -4.45
N GLN A 163 0.62 8.97 -5.73
CA GLN A 163 -0.28 9.57 -6.72
C GLN A 163 -1.75 9.39 -6.35
N HIS A 164 -2.12 8.24 -5.79
CA HIS A 164 -3.47 8.01 -5.31
C HIS A 164 -3.81 8.94 -4.14
N LEU A 165 -2.91 9.07 -3.16
CA LEU A 165 -3.06 9.99 -2.03
C LEU A 165 -3.19 11.45 -2.48
N LEU A 166 -2.36 11.90 -3.43
CA LEU A 166 -2.47 13.24 -4.02
C LEU A 166 -3.82 13.45 -4.72
N GLY A 167 -4.31 12.44 -5.44
CA GLY A 167 -5.64 12.49 -6.05
C GLY A 167 -6.78 12.61 -5.04
N GLU A 168 -6.66 11.97 -3.86
CA GLU A 168 -7.63 12.11 -2.75
C GLU A 168 -7.53 13.46 -2.02
N ALA A 169 -6.32 14.03 -1.99
CA ALA A 169 -6.02 15.27 -1.30
C ALA A 169 -6.50 16.49 -2.07
N GLY A 170 -6.32 16.49 -3.40
CA GLY A 170 -6.41 17.71 -4.19
C GLY A 170 -5.43 18.77 -3.67
N ASP A 171 -5.77 20.04 -3.86
CA ASP A 171 -4.96 21.17 -3.37
C ASP A 171 -5.30 21.58 -1.94
N GLU A 172 -6.36 21.01 -1.35
CA GLU A 172 -6.90 21.41 -0.06
C GLU A 172 -6.24 20.70 1.13
N LYS A 173 -5.76 19.48 0.95
CA LYS A 173 -5.25 18.64 2.06
C LYS A 173 -3.74 18.54 2.03
N PHE A 174 -3.14 18.51 3.21
CA PHE A 174 -1.72 18.27 3.39
C PHE A 174 -1.51 17.09 4.34
N PHE A 175 -0.78 16.07 3.88
CA PHE A 175 -0.49 14.91 4.69
C PHE A 175 0.67 15.17 5.65
N TYR A 176 0.55 14.73 6.90
CA TYR A 176 1.59 14.87 7.92
C TYR A 176 1.77 13.58 8.72
N ASN A 177 2.95 13.42 9.33
CA ASN A 177 3.24 12.26 10.17
C ASN A 177 2.48 12.35 11.50
N GLU A 178 1.90 11.25 11.98
CA GLU A 178 1.30 11.20 13.31
C GLU A 178 2.23 11.62 14.47
N ALA A 179 3.55 11.45 14.31
CA ALA A 179 4.55 11.88 15.27
C ALA A 179 4.92 13.37 15.17
N SER A 180 4.36 14.13 14.21
CA SER A 180 4.63 15.56 14.05
C SER A 180 4.15 16.39 15.26
N SER A 181 4.87 17.49 15.53
CA SER A 181 4.54 18.40 16.62
C SER A 181 3.26 19.21 16.33
N ALA A 182 2.68 19.79 17.37
CA ALA A 182 1.56 20.73 17.23
C ALA A 182 1.94 21.95 16.37
N GLU A 183 3.20 22.39 16.43
CA GLU A 183 3.73 23.49 15.63
C GLU A 183 3.68 23.17 14.13
N SER A 184 4.06 21.96 13.71
CA SER A 184 3.96 21.53 12.32
C SER A 184 2.50 21.51 11.84
N ILE A 185 1.56 21.12 12.69
CA ILE A 185 0.12 21.12 12.36
C ILE A 185 -0.41 22.55 12.20
N THR A 186 -0.01 23.47 13.09
CA THR A 186 -0.35 24.89 12.99
C THR A 186 0.23 25.50 11.73
N SER A 187 1.49 25.21 11.42
CA SER A 187 2.19 25.66 10.21
C SER A 187 1.46 25.23 8.93
N ILE A 188 0.94 23.99 8.87
CA ILE A 188 0.12 23.52 7.74
C ILE A 188 -1.15 24.36 7.58
N ARG A 189 -1.82 24.72 8.68
CA ARG A 189 -3.10 25.47 8.63
C ARG A 189 -2.90 26.95 8.35
N GLU A 190 -1.93 27.57 9.00
CA GLU A 190 -1.76 29.04 9.00
C GLU A 190 -0.81 29.52 7.90
N VAL A 191 0.18 28.70 7.52
CA VAL A 191 1.19 29.11 6.52
C VAL A 191 0.94 28.46 5.17
N LEU A 192 0.62 27.15 5.15
CA LEU A 192 0.31 26.44 3.91
C LEU A 192 -1.17 26.52 3.52
N GLU A 193 -2.02 27.06 4.40
CA GLU A 193 -3.48 27.21 4.20
C GLU A 193 -4.19 25.91 3.77
N ARG A 194 -3.68 24.76 4.22
CA ARG A 194 -4.22 23.43 3.89
C ARG A 194 -4.80 22.73 5.11
N HIS A 195 -5.71 21.80 4.86
CA HIS A 195 -6.26 20.92 5.88
C HIS A 195 -5.28 19.78 6.24
N PRO A 196 -4.80 19.70 7.49
CA PRO A 196 -3.84 18.67 7.88
C PRO A 196 -4.52 17.29 7.98
N VAL A 197 -3.97 16.30 7.28
CA VAL A 197 -4.42 14.91 7.30
C VAL A 197 -3.33 14.01 7.86
N LYS A 198 -3.63 13.34 8.97
CA LYS A 198 -2.67 12.48 9.66
C LYS A 198 -2.44 11.18 8.89
N LEU A 199 -1.18 10.79 8.74
CA LEU A 199 -0.76 9.47 8.25
C LEU A 199 -0.06 8.66 9.35
N PRO A 200 -0.27 7.34 9.40
CA PRO A 200 0.52 6.45 10.27
C PRO A 200 2.01 6.51 9.95
N GLU A 201 2.86 6.29 10.95
CA GLU A 201 4.32 6.32 10.81
C GLU A 201 4.83 5.36 9.72
N SER A 202 4.27 4.16 9.62
CA SER A 202 4.68 3.16 8.62
C SER A 202 4.43 3.64 7.19
N LEU A 203 3.26 4.24 6.91
CA LEU A 203 2.93 4.81 5.61
C LEU A 203 3.76 6.07 5.32
N TRP A 204 3.98 6.92 6.33
CA TRP A 204 4.84 8.09 6.19
C TRP A 204 6.27 7.69 5.80
N THR A 205 6.88 6.77 6.55
CA THR A 205 8.24 6.28 6.29
C THR A 205 8.35 5.58 4.93
N LEU A 206 7.32 4.81 4.54
CA LEU A 206 7.24 4.19 3.21
C LEU A 206 7.32 5.24 2.10
N LEU A 207 6.58 6.34 2.20
CA LEU A 207 6.57 7.42 1.21
C LEU A 207 7.85 8.27 1.24
N ARG A 208 8.43 8.49 2.43
CA ARG A 208 9.72 9.18 2.58
C ARG A 208 10.87 8.41 1.95
N SER A 209 10.81 7.07 1.93
CA SER A 209 11.88 6.24 1.36
C SER A 209 12.13 6.45 -0.14
N CYS A 210 11.16 7.02 -0.87
CA CYS A 210 11.32 7.42 -2.27
C CYS A 210 11.21 8.94 -2.49
N SER A 211 11.35 9.72 -1.41
CA SER A 211 11.25 11.20 -1.42
C SER A 211 9.95 11.74 -2.04
N ALA A 212 8.85 10.99 -1.96
CA ALA A 212 7.59 11.38 -2.58
C ALA A 212 6.81 12.41 -1.76
N ILE A 213 6.91 12.35 -0.42
CA ILE A 213 6.21 13.22 0.52
C ILE A 213 7.17 14.20 1.20
N ARG A 214 6.70 15.42 1.46
CA ARG A 214 7.46 16.51 2.10
C ARG A 214 6.94 16.82 3.49
N THR A 215 7.81 17.30 4.37
CA THR A 215 7.39 17.95 5.62
C THR A 215 6.81 19.34 5.32
N PRO A 216 6.08 19.96 6.28
CA PRO A 216 5.61 21.33 6.11
C PRO A 216 6.73 22.33 5.83
N GLU A 217 7.87 22.17 6.50
CA GLU A 217 9.05 23.02 6.32
C GLU A 217 9.69 22.81 4.94
N GLU A 218 9.77 21.57 4.48
CA GLU A 218 10.25 21.24 3.12
C GLU A 218 9.33 21.82 2.04
N GLU A 219 8.01 21.71 2.22
CA GLU A 219 7.03 22.29 1.29
C GLU A 219 7.13 23.82 1.27
N GLN A 220 7.26 24.47 2.42
CA GLN A 220 7.48 25.92 2.48
C GLN A 220 8.73 26.35 1.70
N ILE A 221 9.86 25.64 1.90
CA ILE A 221 11.10 25.91 1.15
C ILE A 221 10.86 25.77 -0.35
N GLU A 222 10.11 24.75 -0.78
CA GLU A 222 9.77 24.57 -2.21
C GLU A 222 8.86 25.68 -2.73
N CYS A 223 7.83 26.09 -1.99
CA CYS A 223 6.99 27.24 -2.34
C CYS A 223 7.81 28.53 -2.46
N PHE A 224 8.81 28.75 -1.60
CA PHE A 224 9.69 29.90 -1.71
C PHE A 224 10.64 29.84 -2.91
N LYS A 225 11.09 28.66 -3.33
CA LYS A 225 11.93 28.53 -4.53
C LYS A 225 11.19 28.90 -5.81
N THR A 226 9.88 28.69 -5.84
CA THR A 226 9.03 29.01 -6.99
C THR A 226 8.27 30.32 -6.84
N ALA A 227 8.43 31.01 -5.70
CA ALA A 227 7.79 32.28 -5.41
C ALA A 227 8.29 33.40 -6.33
N GLU A 228 7.39 34.31 -6.68
CA GLU A 228 7.73 35.47 -7.48
C GLU A 228 8.44 36.54 -6.64
N VAL A 229 9.35 37.25 -7.28
CA VAL A 229 10.02 38.40 -6.68
C VAL A 229 9.03 39.56 -6.58
N CYS A 230 8.87 40.10 -5.38
CA CYS A 230 8.00 41.22 -5.13
C CYS A 230 8.79 42.48 -4.75
N PRO A 231 8.22 43.68 -4.96
CA PRO A 231 8.74 44.89 -4.35
C PRO A 231 8.58 44.81 -2.83
N VAL A 232 9.62 45.25 -2.10
CA VAL A 232 9.61 45.29 -0.63
C VAL A 232 8.34 46.00 -0.14
N PRO A 233 7.45 45.32 0.62
CA PRO A 233 6.25 45.96 1.14
C PRO A 233 6.61 47.20 1.96
N LYS A 234 5.79 48.25 1.90
CA LYS A 234 6.06 49.52 2.60
C LYS A 234 5.67 49.49 4.08
N THR A 235 5.71 48.32 4.72
CA THR A 235 5.45 48.24 6.16
C THR A 235 6.71 48.64 6.94
N SER A 236 6.53 49.19 8.14
CA SER A 236 7.65 49.55 9.02
C SER A 236 8.51 48.33 9.37
N TYR A 237 7.88 47.16 9.51
CA TYR A 237 8.55 45.89 9.75
C TYR A 237 9.45 45.49 8.57
N THR A 238 8.90 45.32 7.37
CA THR A 238 9.65 44.86 6.19
C THR A 238 10.78 45.81 5.82
N GLN A 239 10.57 47.12 5.92
CA GLN A 239 11.62 48.11 5.66
C GLN A 239 12.75 48.06 6.70
N THR A 240 12.43 47.78 7.96
CA THR A 240 13.44 47.67 9.03
C THR A 240 14.23 46.38 8.88
N THR A 241 13.54 45.25 8.66
CA THR A 241 14.16 43.94 8.42
C THR A 241 15.04 43.96 7.17
N HIS A 242 14.56 44.51 6.05
CA HIS A 242 15.35 44.63 4.83
C HIS A 242 16.62 45.47 5.04
N ARG A 243 16.51 46.63 5.70
CA ARG A 243 17.68 47.48 6.02
C ARG A 243 18.69 46.76 6.93
N ALA A 244 18.22 46.10 7.98
CA ALA A 244 19.08 45.36 8.90
C ALA A 244 19.83 44.23 8.17
N PHE A 245 19.12 43.48 7.32
CA PHE A 245 19.70 42.36 6.57
C PHE A 245 20.76 42.83 5.56
N ILE A 246 20.46 43.90 4.81
CA ILE A 246 21.42 44.55 3.90
C ILE A 246 22.68 45.00 4.66
N ALA A 247 22.52 45.63 5.84
CA ALA A 247 23.64 46.07 6.65
C ALA A 247 24.50 44.89 7.14
N CYS A 248 23.88 43.81 7.61
CA CYS A 248 24.59 42.59 8.03
C CYS A 248 25.38 41.96 6.89
N ILE A 249 24.76 41.84 5.70
CA ILE A 249 25.40 41.29 4.50
C ILE A 249 26.57 42.16 4.05
N ALA A 250 26.41 43.48 4.04
CA ALA A 250 27.49 44.42 3.66
C ALA A 250 28.72 44.28 4.56
N ILE A 251 28.51 44.06 5.86
CA ILE A 251 29.58 43.81 6.85
C ILE A 251 30.24 42.45 6.61
N LEU A 252 29.45 41.38 6.46
CA LEU A 252 29.95 40.00 6.34
C LEU A 252 30.67 39.72 5.02
N LEU A 253 30.32 40.43 3.94
CA LEU A 253 30.81 40.16 2.59
C LEU A 253 31.73 41.26 2.07
N GLU A 254 32.30 42.07 2.97
CA GLU A 254 33.35 43.06 2.71
C GLU A 254 33.08 43.95 1.48
N GLY A 255 31.82 44.39 1.31
CA GLY A 255 31.43 45.27 0.22
C GLY A 255 31.19 44.63 -1.15
N ARG A 256 31.06 43.29 -1.24
CA ARG A 256 30.55 42.65 -2.48
C ARG A 256 29.11 43.12 -2.76
N LYS A 257 28.82 43.44 -4.03
CA LYS A 257 27.46 43.79 -4.46
C LYS A 257 26.57 42.54 -4.43
N ILE A 258 25.55 42.56 -3.58
CA ILE A 258 24.54 41.51 -3.47
C ILE A 258 23.17 42.14 -3.63
N GLU A 259 22.36 41.50 -4.44
CA GLU A 259 20.95 41.85 -4.61
C GLU A 259 20.14 41.04 -3.60
N VAL A 260 19.41 41.73 -2.72
CA VAL A 260 18.45 41.10 -1.80
C VAL A 260 17.07 41.32 -2.40
N GLN A 261 16.39 40.21 -2.67
CA GLN A 261 15.03 40.20 -3.20
C GLN A 261 14.08 39.72 -2.10
N VAL A 262 12.89 40.31 -2.06
CA VAL A 262 11.80 39.83 -1.22
C VAL A 262 10.91 38.98 -2.10
N LEU A 263 10.57 37.79 -1.62
CA LEU A 263 9.69 36.86 -2.32
C LEU A 263 8.32 36.87 -1.65
N THR A 264 7.25 36.76 -2.43
CA THR A 264 5.92 36.44 -1.90
C THR A 264 5.48 35.13 -2.49
N VAL A 265 4.99 34.24 -1.64
CA VAL A 265 4.07 33.22 -2.09
C VAL A 265 2.81 34.00 -2.48
N ALA A 266 2.49 34.05 -3.77
CA ALA A 266 1.34 34.81 -4.25
C ALA A 266 0.07 34.28 -3.55
N ASP A 267 -0.78 35.20 -3.08
CA ASP A 267 -2.20 34.93 -2.85
C ASP A 267 -2.82 34.58 -4.22
N GLN A 268 -2.59 33.37 -4.71
CA GLN A 268 -3.46 32.83 -5.74
C GLN A 268 -4.84 32.71 -5.07
N TRP A 269 -5.89 33.20 -5.74
CA TRP A 269 -7.30 33.18 -5.33
C TRP A 269 -7.86 34.41 -4.60
N LEU A 270 -7.76 35.58 -5.23
CA LEU A 270 -8.86 36.57 -5.21
C LEU A 270 -9.10 37.06 -6.64
N ASP A 271 -9.88 36.29 -7.40
CA ASP A 271 -10.75 36.74 -8.50
C ASP A 271 -11.99 35.84 -8.57
#